data_AF-A0A957QRZ2-F1
#
_entry.id   AF-A0A957QRZ2-F1
#
_cell.length_a   1.000
_cell.length_b   1.000
_cell.length_c   1.000
_cell.angle_alpha   90.00
_cell.angle_beta   90.00
_cell.angle_gamma   90.00
#
_symmetry.space_group_name_H-M   'P 1'
#
loop_
_entity.id
_entity.type
_entity.pdbx_description
1 polymer ?
#
loop_
_entity_poly.entity_id
_entity_poly.type
_entity_poly.pdbx_seq_one_letter_code
_entity_poly.pdbx_strand_id
1 'polypeptide(L)'
;MGQDFLAELGSNSINATIDDNPTPLADRDSDIDSGIIVHEYGHGISNRLTGGPAAAGCLGNLEQMGEGWSDWQTLFYTTNAGNTGEEPRGVGTYAIFEPIDGDGIRPAPYSTDMGVNPATYGMVDDGGAISVPHGVGYIWNSMLWDMYWLLVDQYGFNNNWYQDWTTGGNNLAYQLVMDGMKFQPCNPGFVDGRDGILAADMALTNGANQCTIWQAFAGRGVGVGASQGNSNTLGDEVESFDLPVNCDPGAVHVYLPIINRP
;
A
#
# COMPACT_ATOMS: atom_id res chain seq x y z
N MET A 1 21.48 -6.93 -23.79
CA MET A 1 22.51 -5.91 -23.55
C MET A 1 23.67 -6.40 -22.69
N GLY A 2 23.46 -7.11 -21.58
CA GLY A 2 24.57 -7.50 -20.68
C GLY A 2 25.59 -8.50 -21.25
N GLN A 3 25.17 -9.64 -21.81
CA GLN A 3 26.12 -10.71 -22.20
C GLN A 3 26.96 -10.37 -23.44
N ASP A 4 26.38 -9.70 -24.43
CA ASP A 4 27.09 -9.31 -25.65
C ASP A 4 28.13 -8.21 -25.36
N PHE A 5 27.80 -7.27 -24.46
CA PHE A 5 28.72 -6.23 -24.00
C PHE A 5 29.89 -6.82 -23.18
N LEU A 6 29.62 -7.82 -22.34
CA LEU A 6 30.66 -8.53 -21.59
C LEU A 6 31.61 -9.32 -22.52
N ALA A 7 31.08 -9.92 -23.59
CA ALA A 7 31.90 -10.61 -24.59
C ALA A 7 32.80 -9.63 -25.37
N GLU A 8 32.32 -8.42 -25.62
CA GLU A 8 33.04 -7.38 -26.33
C GLU A 8 34.17 -6.77 -25.47
N LEU A 9 33.93 -6.59 -24.16
CA LEU A 9 34.94 -6.15 -23.17
C LEU A 9 36.12 -7.12 -23.05
N GLY A 10 35.88 -8.42 -23.22
CA GLY A 10 36.91 -9.45 -23.10
C GLY A 10 37.83 -9.57 -24.33
N SER A 11 37.44 -8.97 -25.46
CA SER A 11 38.01 -9.30 -26.77
C SER A 11 38.52 -8.08 -27.55
N ASN A 12 37.96 -6.90 -27.31
CA ASN A 12 38.20 -5.71 -28.11
C ASN A 12 38.48 -4.48 -27.25
N SER A 13 39.19 -3.50 -27.83
CA SER A 13 39.25 -2.16 -27.25
C SER A 13 37.89 -1.48 -27.47
N ILE A 14 37.21 -1.15 -26.38
CA ILE A 14 35.95 -0.40 -26.42
C ILE A 14 36.24 1.09 -26.25
N ASN A 15 35.80 1.89 -27.22
CA ASN A 15 35.74 3.34 -27.07
C ASN A 15 34.36 3.71 -26.54
N ALA A 16 34.31 4.19 -25.30
CA ALA A 16 33.11 4.81 -24.74
C ALA A 16 33.23 6.33 -24.84
N THR A 17 32.13 6.99 -25.19
CA THR A 17 32.00 8.44 -25.08
C THR A 17 31.16 8.72 -23.84
N ILE A 18 31.69 9.52 -22.92
CA ILE A 18 30.86 10.15 -21.89
C ILE A 18 30.12 11.27 -22.61
N ASP A 19 28.84 11.07 -22.90
CA ASP A 19 27.95 12.11 -23.41
C ASP A 19 27.55 12.99 -22.23
N ASP A 20 28.18 14.16 -22.08
CA ASP A 20 27.80 15.17 -21.10
C ASP A 20 26.72 16.10 -21.66
N ASN A 21 25.73 15.51 -22.34
CA ASN A 21 24.71 16.20 -23.12
C ASN A 21 24.24 17.47 -22.37
N PRO A 22 24.62 18.68 -22.81
CA PRO A 22 24.44 19.91 -22.03
C PRO A 22 22.99 20.44 -22.10
N THR A 23 22.03 19.55 -22.36
CA THR A 23 20.61 19.84 -22.18
C THR A 23 20.34 20.29 -20.74
N PRO A 24 19.46 21.28 -20.49
CA PRO A 24 19.66 22.27 -19.43
C PRO A 24 19.41 21.80 -18.00
N LEU A 25 19.28 20.50 -17.76
CA LEU A 25 19.15 19.91 -16.44
C LEU A 25 19.98 18.63 -16.43
N ALA A 26 21.02 18.59 -15.60
CA ALA A 26 21.65 17.32 -15.26
C ALA A 26 20.56 16.36 -14.76
N ASP A 27 20.64 15.09 -15.18
CA ASP A 27 19.74 14.05 -14.69
C ASP A 27 19.70 14.08 -13.15
N ARG A 28 18.51 13.93 -12.58
CA ARG A 28 18.33 13.88 -11.12
C ARG A 28 18.59 12.47 -10.64
N ASP A 29 19.61 12.33 -9.80
CA ASP A 29 19.95 11.07 -9.16
C ASP A 29 18.87 10.64 -8.17
N SER A 30 18.31 9.44 -8.36
CA SER A 30 17.28 8.86 -7.49
C SER A 30 17.76 8.66 -6.06
N ASP A 31 19.07 8.55 -5.83
CA ASP A 31 19.62 8.41 -4.48
C ASP A 31 19.40 9.66 -3.60
N ILE A 32 19.01 10.78 -4.21
CA ILE A 32 18.67 12.04 -3.51
C ILE A 32 17.15 12.14 -3.21
N ASP A 33 16.32 11.27 -3.82
CA ASP A 33 14.92 11.15 -3.46
C ASP A 33 14.76 10.17 -2.29
N SER A 34 14.57 10.71 -1.09
CA SER A 34 14.36 9.89 0.11
C SER A 34 13.15 8.96 -0.01
N GLY A 35 12.14 9.34 -0.80
CA GLY A 35 10.98 8.49 -1.04
C GLY A 35 11.31 7.25 -1.87
N ILE A 36 12.21 7.36 -2.84
CA ILE A 36 12.69 6.21 -3.63
C ILE A 36 13.52 5.27 -2.73
N ILE A 37 14.48 5.80 -1.96
CA ILE A 37 15.29 4.96 -1.05
C ILE A 37 14.43 4.19 -0.04
N VAL A 38 13.42 4.85 0.53
CA VAL A 38 12.47 4.22 1.46
C VAL A 38 11.63 3.15 0.76
N HIS A 39 11.18 3.40 -0.46
CA HIS A 39 10.43 2.44 -1.27
C HIS A 39 11.25 1.16 -1.49
N GLU A 40 12.49 1.28 -1.97
CA GLU A 40 13.35 0.12 -2.22
C GLU A 40 13.64 -0.68 -0.94
N TYR A 41 13.79 0.01 0.20
CA TYR A 41 13.92 -0.66 1.49
C TYR A 41 12.62 -1.37 1.91
N GLY A 42 11.46 -0.80 1.56
CA GLY A 42 10.12 -1.36 1.75
C GLY A 42 9.96 -2.75 1.13
N HIS A 43 10.59 -3.02 -0.02
CA HIS A 43 10.62 -4.36 -0.60
C HIS A 43 11.33 -5.37 0.30
N GLY A 44 12.44 -4.98 0.91
CA GLY A 44 13.18 -5.82 1.85
C GLY A 44 12.35 -6.16 3.10
N ILE A 45 11.59 -5.19 3.60
CA ILE A 45 10.67 -5.38 4.74
C ILE A 45 9.57 -6.36 4.36
N SER A 46 8.80 -6.07 3.31
CA SER A 46 7.62 -6.85 2.95
C SER A 46 7.96 -8.29 2.56
N ASN A 47 9.04 -8.52 1.81
CA ASN A 47 9.49 -9.87 1.45
C ASN A 47 9.94 -10.69 2.67
N ARG A 48 10.46 -10.06 3.72
CA ARG A 48 10.92 -10.78 4.93
C ARG A 48 9.81 -11.05 5.93
N LEU A 49 8.78 -10.20 5.97
CA LEU A 49 7.65 -10.38 6.88
C LEU A 49 6.61 -11.35 6.31
N THR A 50 6.34 -11.27 5.01
CA THR A 50 5.35 -12.12 4.34
C THR A 50 5.79 -13.58 4.29
N GLY A 51 4.95 -14.51 4.74
CA GLY A 51 5.28 -15.94 4.75
C GLY A 51 6.38 -16.34 5.74
N GLY A 52 6.92 -15.39 6.52
CA GLY A 52 7.94 -15.59 7.53
C GLY A 52 9.39 -15.41 7.03
N PRO A 53 10.34 -15.21 7.96
CA PRO A 53 11.69 -14.73 7.64
C PRO A 53 12.55 -15.69 6.80
N ALA A 54 12.17 -16.96 6.72
CA ALA A 54 12.84 -17.97 5.89
C ALA A 54 12.30 -18.04 4.44
N ALA A 55 11.22 -17.32 4.12
CA ALA A 55 10.51 -17.39 2.85
C ALA A 55 10.47 -16.03 2.13
N ALA A 56 11.64 -15.57 1.64
CA ALA A 56 11.78 -14.26 1.00
C ALA A 56 11.28 -14.18 -0.47
N GLY A 57 10.38 -15.08 -0.88
CA GLY A 57 9.87 -15.19 -2.26
C GLY A 57 8.35 -15.24 -2.33
N CYS A 58 7.67 -14.73 -1.29
CA CYS A 58 6.23 -14.84 -1.12
C CYS A 58 5.42 -13.72 -1.78
N LEU A 59 6.07 -12.82 -2.51
CA LEU A 59 5.48 -11.67 -3.20
C LEU A 59 5.86 -11.69 -4.67
N GLY A 60 5.51 -12.79 -5.35
CA GLY A 60 5.80 -12.99 -6.77
C GLY A 60 4.56 -13.30 -7.62
N ASN A 61 3.39 -13.40 -7.01
CA ASN A 61 2.12 -13.61 -7.70
C ASN A 61 1.58 -12.29 -8.30
N LEU A 62 0.54 -12.36 -9.14
CA LEU A 62 0.05 -11.19 -9.90
C LEU A 62 -0.62 -10.15 -9.00
N GLU A 63 -1.37 -10.60 -7.98
CA GLU A 63 -2.05 -9.72 -7.00
C GLU A 63 -1.16 -9.30 -5.81
N GLN A 64 0.15 -9.59 -5.85
CA GLN A 64 1.03 -9.27 -4.74
C GLN A 64 1.04 -7.76 -4.43
N MET A 65 1.16 -7.40 -3.16
CA MET A 65 1.03 -6.02 -2.68
C MET A 65 2.38 -5.34 -2.38
N GLY A 66 3.50 -5.93 -2.83
CA GLY A 66 4.90 -5.49 -2.61
C GLY A 66 5.14 -4.02 -2.86
N GLU A 67 4.77 -3.57 -4.04
CA GLU A 67 4.88 -2.17 -4.49
C GLU A 67 4.06 -1.22 -3.60
N GLY A 68 2.89 -1.67 -3.14
CA GLY A 68 2.02 -0.89 -2.28
C GLY A 68 2.55 -0.76 -0.86
N TRP A 69 3.11 -1.82 -0.28
CA TRP A 69 3.79 -1.70 1.02
C TRP A 69 5.04 -0.82 0.93
N SER A 70 5.72 -0.78 -0.21
CA SER A 70 6.86 0.11 -0.40
C SER A 70 6.44 1.58 -0.50
N ASP A 71 5.43 1.91 -1.30
CA ASP A 71 4.87 3.26 -1.36
C ASP A 71 4.27 3.71 -0.01
N TRP A 72 3.68 2.79 0.74
CA TRP A 72 3.21 3.04 2.11
C TRP A 72 4.31 3.60 3.01
N GLN A 73 5.50 2.97 2.98
CA GLN A 73 6.63 3.45 3.77
C GLN A 73 7.01 4.87 3.34
N THR A 74 7.09 5.12 2.04
CA THR A 74 7.41 6.44 1.48
C THR A 74 6.43 7.50 1.97
N LEU A 75 5.13 7.25 1.89
CA LEU A 75 4.13 8.20 2.38
C LEU A 75 4.22 8.40 3.89
N PHE A 76 4.35 7.32 4.67
CA PHE A 76 4.48 7.42 6.12
C PHE A 76 5.64 8.33 6.54
N TYR A 77 6.84 8.09 5.98
CA TYR A 77 8.05 8.83 6.37
C TYR A 77 8.12 10.25 5.83
N THR A 78 7.31 10.59 4.83
CA THR A 78 7.27 11.94 4.24
C THR A 78 6.06 12.76 4.71
N THR A 79 5.23 12.21 5.60
CA THR A 79 4.05 12.88 6.16
C THR A 79 4.35 13.56 7.49
N ASN A 80 3.79 14.74 7.68
CA ASN A 80 3.90 15.53 8.91
C ASN A 80 2.54 16.05 9.38
N ALA A 81 2.49 16.64 10.58
CA ALA A 81 1.26 17.12 11.21
C ALA A 81 0.53 18.26 10.45
N GLY A 82 1.16 18.86 9.44
CA GLY A 82 0.55 19.87 8.58
C GLY A 82 -0.17 19.30 7.35
N ASN A 83 0.03 18.01 7.04
CA ASN A 83 -0.66 17.35 5.93
C ASN A 83 -2.09 16.95 6.33
N THR A 84 -2.94 16.70 5.33
CA THR A 84 -4.29 16.12 5.50
C THR A 84 -4.50 14.91 4.60
N GLY A 85 -5.57 14.16 4.84
CA GLY A 85 -5.89 12.97 4.04
C GLY A 85 -6.19 13.29 2.58
N GLU A 86 -6.90 14.38 2.33
CA GLU A 86 -7.34 14.80 1.01
C GLU A 86 -6.21 15.41 0.18
N GLU A 87 -5.09 15.78 0.82
CA GLU A 87 -3.94 16.36 0.13
C GLU A 87 -3.36 15.37 -0.90
N PRO A 88 -3.22 15.75 -2.18
CA PRO A 88 -2.60 14.89 -3.18
C PRO A 88 -1.12 14.62 -2.85
N ARG A 89 -0.72 13.35 -2.86
CA ARG A 89 0.65 12.91 -2.57
C ARG A 89 1.21 12.04 -3.68
N GLY A 90 1.98 12.65 -4.59
CA GLY A 90 2.77 11.92 -5.59
C GLY A 90 3.99 11.22 -4.99
N VAL A 91 4.52 10.23 -5.70
CA VAL A 91 5.79 9.54 -5.37
C VAL A 91 6.77 9.64 -6.54
N GLY A 92 8.07 9.80 -6.23
CA GLY A 92 9.13 9.91 -7.23
C GLY A 92 9.18 11.23 -8.01
N THR A 93 8.46 12.26 -7.56
CA THR A 93 8.34 13.57 -8.24
C THR A 93 9.70 14.23 -8.48
N TYR A 94 10.64 14.09 -7.53
CA TYR A 94 11.97 14.64 -7.69
C TYR A 94 12.67 14.03 -8.91
N ALA A 95 12.71 12.70 -9.04
CA ALA A 95 13.45 12.02 -10.11
C ALA A 95 12.95 12.37 -11.52
N ILE A 96 11.67 12.73 -11.67
CA ILE A 96 11.04 13.07 -12.96
C ILE A 96 10.86 14.58 -13.18
N PHE A 97 11.59 15.41 -12.44
CA PHE A 97 11.59 16.88 -12.58
C PHE A 97 10.26 17.57 -12.26
N GLU A 98 9.41 16.94 -11.47
CA GLU A 98 8.17 17.55 -10.98
C GLU A 98 8.41 18.40 -9.72
N PRO A 99 7.49 19.34 -9.41
CA PRO A 99 7.47 20.02 -8.12
C PRO A 99 7.09 19.05 -6.98
N ILE A 100 7.22 19.49 -5.73
CA ILE A 100 6.97 18.65 -4.54
C ILE A 100 5.51 18.16 -4.44
N ASP A 101 4.59 18.88 -5.09
CA ASP A 101 3.16 18.63 -5.19
C ASP A 101 2.75 18.06 -6.57
N GLY A 102 3.73 17.58 -7.35
CA GLY A 102 3.49 16.91 -8.63
C GLY A 102 2.78 15.56 -8.49
N ASP A 103 2.27 15.06 -9.62
CA ASP A 103 1.46 13.84 -9.64
C ASP A 103 2.28 12.57 -9.35
N GLY A 104 3.56 12.57 -9.73
CA GLY A 104 4.46 11.44 -9.59
C GLY A 104 4.24 10.34 -10.63
N ILE A 105 4.72 9.14 -10.31
CA ILE A 105 4.82 8.03 -11.28
C ILE A 105 3.65 7.02 -11.22
N ARG A 106 2.66 7.25 -10.36
CA ARG A 106 1.51 6.35 -10.19
C ARG A 106 0.31 6.86 -11.00
N PRO A 107 -0.74 6.04 -11.24
CA PRO A 107 -1.90 6.45 -12.04
C PRO A 107 -2.60 7.72 -11.54
N ALA A 108 -2.59 7.97 -10.24
CA ALA A 108 -2.94 9.24 -9.63
C ALA A 108 -2.17 9.43 -8.31
N PRO A 109 -2.10 10.65 -7.75
CA PRO A 109 -1.56 10.88 -6.42
C PRO A 109 -2.32 10.08 -5.35
N TYR A 110 -1.66 9.73 -4.24
CA TYR A 110 -2.37 9.17 -3.08
C TYR A 110 -3.16 10.26 -2.37
N SER A 111 -4.44 10.00 -2.10
CA SER A 111 -5.35 10.92 -1.40
C SER A 111 -6.58 10.14 -0.93
N THR A 112 -7.17 10.55 0.19
CA THR A 112 -8.47 10.05 0.66
C THR A 112 -9.64 10.66 -0.12
N ASP A 113 -9.41 11.70 -0.92
CA ASP A 113 -10.40 12.26 -1.83
C ASP A 113 -10.51 11.38 -3.09
N MET A 114 -11.66 10.71 -3.24
CA MET A 114 -11.96 9.87 -4.41
C MET A 114 -12.02 10.65 -5.74
N GLY A 115 -12.13 11.98 -5.70
CA GLY A 115 -11.99 12.85 -6.87
C GLY A 115 -10.54 13.04 -7.32
N VAL A 116 -9.57 12.87 -6.42
CA VAL A 116 -8.13 12.90 -6.71
C VAL A 116 -7.62 11.48 -6.99
N ASN A 117 -7.96 10.52 -6.13
CA ASN A 117 -7.56 9.13 -6.26
C ASN A 117 -8.80 8.22 -6.31
N PRO A 118 -9.29 7.88 -7.53
CA PRO A 118 -10.49 7.07 -7.69
C PRO A 118 -10.24 5.55 -7.54
N ALA A 119 -9.07 5.11 -7.08
CA ALA A 119 -8.71 3.69 -7.06
C ALA A 119 -9.65 2.85 -6.20
N THR A 120 -10.19 1.78 -6.80
CA THR A 120 -10.93 0.70 -6.12
C THR A 120 -10.37 -0.65 -6.53
N TYR A 121 -10.72 -1.70 -5.78
CA TYR A 121 -10.30 -3.05 -6.05
C TYR A 121 -10.76 -3.56 -7.43
N GLY A 122 -11.89 -3.09 -7.94
CA GLY A 122 -12.35 -3.38 -9.31
C GLY A 122 -11.38 -2.97 -10.41
N MET A 123 -10.40 -2.09 -10.15
CA MET A 123 -9.34 -1.79 -11.13
C MET A 123 -8.34 -2.93 -11.34
N VAL A 124 -8.31 -3.94 -10.46
CA VAL A 124 -7.52 -5.16 -10.69
C VAL A 124 -8.15 -6.01 -11.80
N ASP A 125 -9.48 -5.97 -11.95
CA ASP A 125 -10.28 -6.61 -13.02
C ASP A 125 -10.47 -5.70 -14.25
N ASP A 126 -9.56 -4.76 -14.52
CA ASP A 126 -9.72 -3.79 -15.61
C ASP A 126 -9.39 -4.33 -17.02
N GLY A 127 -9.26 -5.65 -17.17
CA GLY A 127 -8.85 -6.29 -18.43
C GLY A 127 -7.36 -6.15 -18.74
N GLY A 128 -6.52 -5.84 -17.75
CA GLY A 128 -5.07 -5.74 -17.86
C GLY A 128 -4.55 -4.35 -18.24
N ALA A 129 -5.36 -3.31 -18.03
CA ALA A 129 -4.92 -1.92 -18.15
C ALA A 129 -4.04 -1.51 -16.96
N ILE A 130 -4.24 -2.10 -15.78
CA ILE A 130 -3.43 -1.83 -14.60
C ILE A 130 -2.07 -2.52 -14.74
N SER A 131 -1.00 -1.76 -14.45
CA SER A 131 0.35 -2.32 -14.54
C SER A 131 0.64 -3.28 -13.40
N VAL A 132 1.31 -4.39 -13.69
CA VAL A 132 1.81 -5.33 -12.69
C VAL A 132 3.33 -5.19 -12.60
N PRO A 133 3.91 -5.06 -11.39
CA PRO A 133 3.23 -5.01 -10.10
C PRO A 133 2.75 -3.61 -9.67
N HIS A 134 3.26 -2.54 -10.29
CA HIS A 134 3.18 -1.17 -9.76
C HIS A 134 1.76 -0.62 -9.61
N GLY A 135 0.90 -0.84 -10.59
CA GLY A 135 -0.50 -0.41 -10.55
C GLY A 135 -1.33 -1.19 -9.52
N VAL A 136 -1.08 -2.50 -9.38
CA VAL A 136 -1.66 -3.31 -8.28
C VAL A 136 -1.23 -2.75 -6.93
N GLY A 137 0.07 -2.47 -6.75
CA GLY A 137 0.56 -1.82 -5.53
C GLY A 137 -0.06 -0.46 -5.24
N TYR A 138 -0.31 0.34 -6.27
CA TYR A 138 -0.98 1.64 -6.14
C TYR A 138 -2.41 1.51 -5.59
N ILE A 139 -3.18 0.53 -6.08
CA ILE A 139 -4.53 0.28 -5.55
C ILE A 139 -4.45 -0.12 -4.08
N TRP A 140 -3.53 -1.03 -3.74
CA TRP A 140 -3.32 -1.49 -2.36
C TRP A 140 -2.95 -0.35 -1.41
N ASN A 141 -1.96 0.47 -1.76
CA ASN A 141 -1.53 1.56 -0.89
C ASN A 141 -2.60 2.64 -0.74
N SER A 142 -3.47 2.82 -1.74
CA SER A 142 -4.62 3.74 -1.62
C SER A 142 -5.55 3.33 -0.47
N MET A 143 -5.72 2.03 -0.22
CA MET A 143 -6.49 1.51 0.93
C MET A 143 -5.77 1.74 2.26
N LEU A 144 -4.46 1.50 2.29
CA LEU A 144 -3.65 1.75 3.48
C LEU A 144 -3.65 3.24 3.84
N TRP A 145 -3.64 4.12 2.85
CA TRP A 145 -3.68 5.56 3.03
C TRP A 145 -5.00 6.03 3.66
N ASP A 146 -6.14 5.47 3.23
CA ASP A 146 -7.43 5.74 3.88
C ASP A 146 -7.42 5.25 5.34
N MET A 147 -6.90 4.05 5.60
CA MET A 147 -6.79 3.50 6.96
C MET A 147 -5.91 4.38 7.87
N TYR A 148 -4.78 4.87 7.34
CA TYR A 148 -3.88 5.76 8.05
C TYR A 148 -4.61 7.01 8.55
N TRP A 149 -5.29 7.70 7.65
CA TRP A 149 -5.97 8.95 8.00
C TRP A 149 -7.16 8.73 8.92
N LEU A 150 -7.94 7.66 8.74
CA LEU A 150 -9.01 7.31 9.68
C LEU A 150 -8.46 7.05 11.10
N LEU A 151 -7.32 6.37 11.23
CA LEU A 151 -6.68 6.16 12.52
C LEU A 151 -6.08 7.46 13.09
N VAL A 152 -5.49 8.31 12.25
CA VAL A 152 -4.98 9.64 12.65
C VAL A 152 -6.12 10.54 13.12
N ASP A 153 -7.27 10.53 12.47
CA ASP A 153 -8.45 11.29 12.89
C ASP A 153 -8.98 10.81 14.24
N GLN A 154 -8.92 9.49 14.49
CA GLN A 154 -9.40 8.88 15.72
C GLN A 154 -8.46 9.09 16.90
N TYR A 155 -7.14 9.04 16.68
CA TYR A 155 -6.13 9.01 17.76
C TYR A 155 -5.15 10.18 17.76
N GLY A 156 -5.25 11.08 16.79
CA GLY A 156 -4.34 12.19 16.59
C GLY A 156 -3.02 11.79 15.92
N PHE A 157 -2.34 12.77 15.34
CA PHE A 157 -1.01 12.61 14.77
C PHE A 157 0.09 12.83 15.82
N ASN A 158 1.11 11.97 15.83
CA ASN A 158 2.32 12.14 16.63
C ASN A 158 3.55 12.41 15.75
N ASN A 159 4.19 13.57 15.96
CA ASN A 159 5.40 13.99 15.24
C ASN A 159 6.62 13.09 15.50
N ASN A 160 6.61 12.28 16.56
CA ASN A 160 7.67 11.34 16.86
C ASN A 160 7.24 9.91 16.51
N TRP A 161 7.48 9.52 15.27
CA TRP A 161 7.18 8.20 14.75
C TRP A 161 8.04 7.06 15.36
N TYR A 162 9.09 7.36 16.13
CA TYR A 162 9.84 6.36 16.91
C TYR A 162 9.16 5.97 18.23
N GLN A 163 8.09 6.67 18.63
CA GLN A 163 7.35 6.34 19.85
C GLN A 163 6.49 5.08 19.67
N ASP A 164 6.06 4.54 20.80
CA ASP A 164 5.16 3.38 20.85
C ASP A 164 3.88 3.61 20.05
N TRP A 165 3.32 2.52 19.52
CA TRP A 165 2.10 2.53 18.71
C TRP A 165 0.89 3.16 19.42
N THR A 166 0.87 3.18 20.75
CA THR A 166 -0.20 3.80 21.56
C THR A 166 -0.22 5.33 21.52
N THR A 167 0.80 5.98 20.95
CA THR A 167 1.01 7.42 21.10
C THR A 167 0.38 8.29 20.01
N GLY A 168 -0.15 7.68 18.94
CA GLY A 168 -0.82 8.38 17.85
C GLY A 168 -1.37 7.42 16.81
N GLY A 169 -2.36 7.86 16.06
CA GLY A 169 -2.98 7.07 15.00
C GLY A 169 -2.01 6.69 13.89
N ASN A 170 -1.06 7.57 13.56
CA ASN A 170 0.02 7.26 12.63
C ASN A 170 0.95 6.15 13.17
N ASN A 171 1.33 6.18 14.44
CA ASN A 171 2.15 5.13 15.04
C ASN A 171 1.41 3.78 15.09
N LEU A 172 0.10 3.80 15.43
CA LEU A 172 -0.75 2.61 15.40
C LEU A 172 -0.88 2.05 13.99
N ALA A 173 -1.19 2.89 13.00
CA ALA A 173 -1.31 2.47 11.60
C ALA A 173 -0.02 1.80 11.11
N TYR A 174 1.15 2.38 11.41
CA TYR A 174 2.43 1.78 11.07
C TYR A 174 2.61 0.40 11.70
N GLN A 175 2.31 0.26 12.99
CA GLN A 175 2.42 -1.03 13.69
C GLN A 175 1.48 -2.08 13.09
N LEU A 176 0.22 -1.71 12.81
CA LEU A 176 -0.77 -2.61 12.20
C LEU A 176 -0.36 -3.07 10.80
N VAL A 177 0.19 -2.19 9.97
CA VAL A 177 0.68 -2.57 8.63
C VAL A 177 1.87 -3.52 8.74
N MET A 178 2.82 -3.23 9.62
CA MET A 178 4.00 -4.08 9.85
C MET A 178 3.63 -5.46 10.41
N ASP A 179 2.65 -5.53 11.31
CA ASP A 179 2.17 -6.80 11.86
C ASP A 179 1.26 -7.54 10.86
N GLY A 180 0.46 -6.82 10.08
CA GLY A 180 -0.40 -7.39 9.06
C GLY A 180 0.38 -8.20 8.02
N MET A 181 1.53 -7.69 7.57
CA MET A 181 2.44 -8.43 6.69
C MET A 181 2.92 -9.77 7.29
N LYS A 182 3.00 -9.87 8.62
CA LYS A 182 3.41 -11.11 9.31
C LYS A 182 2.27 -12.12 9.41
N PHE A 183 1.02 -11.66 9.40
CA PHE A 183 -0.16 -12.50 9.52
C PHE A 183 -0.68 -13.03 8.18
N GLN A 184 -0.41 -12.33 7.08
CA GLN A 184 -0.85 -12.78 5.77
C GLN A 184 -0.07 -14.01 5.27
N PRO A 185 -0.70 -14.87 4.43
CA PRO A 185 -0.07 -16.04 3.85
C PRO A 185 1.00 -15.68 2.79
N CYS A 186 1.70 -16.70 2.31
CA CYS A 186 2.58 -16.59 1.14
C CYS A 186 1.75 -16.50 -0.14
N ASN A 187 2.15 -15.65 -1.09
CA ASN A 187 1.41 -15.31 -2.32
C ASN A 187 -0.03 -14.80 -2.07
N PRO A 188 -0.20 -13.78 -1.21
CA PRO A 188 -1.52 -13.26 -0.85
C PRO A 188 -2.20 -12.51 -2.00
N GLY A 189 -3.53 -12.43 -1.94
CA GLY A 189 -4.33 -11.40 -2.62
C GLY A 189 -4.74 -10.28 -1.65
N PHE A 190 -5.61 -9.37 -2.09
CA PHE A 190 -5.96 -8.19 -1.28
C PHE A 190 -6.81 -8.54 -0.05
N VAL A 191 -7.69 -9.53 -0.18
CA VAL A 191 -8.52 -10.03 0.92
C VAL A 191 -7.63 -10.62 2.03
N ASP A 192 -6.62 -11.41 1.65
CA ASP A 192 -5.61 -11.94 2.56
C ASP A 192 -4.83 -10.82 3.29
N GLY A 193 -4.41 -9.77 2.56
CA GLY A 193 -3.71 -8.63 3.13
C GLY A 193 -4.55 -7.88 4.16
N ARG A 194 -5.82 -7.58 3.83
CA ARG A 194 -6.77 -6.94 4.74
C ARG A 194 -6.96 -7.78 6.00
N ASP A 195 -7.20 -9.08 5.83
CA ASP A 195 -7.43 -10.00 6.95
C ASP A 195 -6.19 -10.14 7.83
N GLY A 196 -4.99 -10.04 7.25
CA GLY A 196 -3.75 -9.92 8.00
C GLY A 196 -3.72 -8.70 8.92
N ILE A 197 -4.13 -7.53 8.43
CA ILE A 197 -4.20 -6.28 9.22
C ILE A 197 -5.30 -6.36 10.30
N LEU A 198 -6.46 -6.94 9.97
CA LEU A 198 -7.52 -7.18 10.96
C LEU A 198 -7.04 -8.13 12.08
N ALA A 199 -6.31 -9.18 11.72
CA ALA A 199 -5.69 -10.09 12.68
C ALA A 199 -4.62 -9.40 13.54
N ALA A 200 -3.84 -8.50 12.95
CA ALA A 200 -2.88 -7.68 13.69
C ALA A 200 -3.58 -6.82 14.75
N ASP A 201 -4.68 -6.15 14.40
CA ASP A 201 -5.45 -5.35 15.35
C ASP A 201 -6.09 -6.20 16.45
N MET A 202 -6.60 -7.39 16.12
CA MET A 202 -7.07 -8.34 17.13
C MET A 202 -5.96 -8.73 18.11
N ALA A 203 -4.75 -8.99 17.61
CA ALA A 203 -3.62 -9.38 18.45
C ALA A 203 -3.06 -8.23 19.29
N LEU A 204 -3.00 -7.02 18.73
CA LEU A 204 -2.36 -5.86 19.34
C LEU A 204 -3.29 -5.10 20.30
N THR A 205 -4.55 -4.91 19.91
CA THR A 205 -5.50 -4.02 20.59
C THR A 205 -6.76 -4.73 21.09
N ASN A 206 -6.84 -6.06 20.89
CA ASN A 206 -8.07 -6.83 21.12
C ASN A 206 -9.24 -6.37 20.22
N GLY A 207 -8.94 -5.90 19.01
CA GLY A 207 -9.94 -5.58 18.00
C GLY A 207 -10.56 -4.19 18.14
N ALA A 208 -9.89 -3.25 18.80
CA ALA A 208 -10.45 -1.93 19.07
C ALA A 208 -10.70 -1.11 17.78
N ASN A 209 -10.04 -1.45 16.68
CA ASN A 209 -10.05 -0.67 15.44
C ASN A 209 -10.67 -1.41 14.25
N GLN A 210 -11.31 -2.56 14.48
CA GLN A 210 -11.86 -3.39 13.41
C GLN A 210 -12.77 -2.60 12.47
N CYS A 211 -13.67 -1.78 13.01
CA CYS A 211 -14.59 -1.00 12.16
C CYS A 211 -13.89 0.08 11.35
N THR A 212 -12.86 0.73 11.90
CA THR A 212 -12.03 1.72 11.20
C THR A 212 -11.26 1.07 10.05
N ILE A 213 -10.68 -0.12 10.29
CA ILE A 213 -9.98 -0.89 9.25
C ILE A 213 -10.98 -1.33 8.17
N TRP A 214 -12.13 -1.89 8.56
CA TRP A 214 -13.18 -2.27 7.61
C TRP A 214 -13.68 -1.08 6.77
N GLN A 215 -13.83 0.11 7.37
CA GLN A 215 -14.21 1.33 6.66
C GLN A 215 -13.22 1.69 5.55
N ALA A 216 -11.91 1.65 5.83
CA ALA A 216 -10.88 1.93 4.84
C ALA A 216 -10.94 0.95 3.66
N PHE A 217 -10.91 -0.36 3.96
CA PHE A 217 -10.85 -1.39 2.93
C PHE A 217 -12.15 -1.51 2.13
N ALA A 218 -13.30 -1.48 2.81
CA ALA A 218 -14.59 -1.50 2.13
C ALA A 218 -14.82 -0.22 1.31
N GLY A 219 -14.32 0.94 1.75
CA GLY A 219 -14.40 2.20 1.01
C GLY A 219 -13.77 2.15 -0.39
N ARG A 220 -12.82 1.25 -0.60
CA ARG A 220 -12.18 0.98 -1.91
C ARG A 220 -12.44 -0.43 -2.45
N GLY A 221 -13.48 -1.11 -1.98
CA GLY A 221 -13.96 -2.34 -2.61
C GLY A 221 -13.42 -3.66 -2.05
N VAL A 222 -12.70 -3.67 -0.92
CA VAL A 222 -12.26 -4.90 -0.23
C VAL A 222 -13.08 -5.13 1.05
N GLY A 223 -14.41 -4.97 0.95
CA GLY A 223 -15.38 -5.20 2.03
C GLY A 223 -15.72 -6.68 2.26
N VAL A 224 -16.77 -6.94 3.04
CA VAL A 224 -17.12 -8.30 3.52
C VAL A 224 -17.40 -9.29 2.39
N GLY A 225 -18.01 -8.83 1.29
CA GLY A 225 -18.32 -9.65 0.12
C GLY A 225 -17.21 -9.74 -0.91
N ALA A 226 -16.05 -9.10 -0.67
CA ALA A 226 -15.00 -9.04 -1.66
C ALA A 226 -14.36 -10.43 -1.84
N SER A 227 -14.05 -10.78 -3.07
CA SER A 227 -13.36 -12.02 -3.41
C SER A 227 -12.08 -11.69 -4.17
N GLN A 228 -10.97 -12.29 -3.77
CA GLN A 228 -9.70 -12.17 -4.49
C GLN A 228 -9.48 -13.25 -5.55
N GLY A 229 -10.49 -14.09 -5.84
CA GLY A 229 -10.30 -15.17 -6.80
C GLY A 229 -9.05 -16.01 -6.56
N ASN A 230 -8.22 -16.17 -7.58
CA ASN A 230 -6.89 -16.77 -7.50
C ASN A 230 -5.83 -15.69 -7.64
N SER A 231 -5.01 -15.51 -6.60
CA SER A 231 -3.94 -14.50 -6.51
C SER A 231 -2.86 -14.53 -7.62
N ASN A 232 -2.87 -15.55 -8.48
CA ASN A 232 -2.01 -15.69 -9.66
C ASN A 232 -2.73 -15.36 -10.98
N THR A 233 -3.97 -14.90 -10.92
CA THR A 233 -4.82 -14.49 -12.03
C THR A 233 -5.24 -13.05 -11.77
N LEU A 234 -5.44 -12.27 -12.82
CA LEU A 234 -6.11 -10.97 -12.72
C LEU A 234 -7.43 -11.07 -13.47
N GLY A 235 -8.42 -10.34 -12.98
CA GLY A 235 -9.77 -10.29 -13.55
C GLY A 235 -10.70 -11.41 -13.10
N ASP A 236 -10.40 -12.04 -11.96
CA ASP A 236 -11.35 -12.91 -11.26
C ASP A 236 -11.71 -12.39 -9.85
N GLU A 237 -11.28 -11.18 -9.54
CA GLU A 237 -11.60 -10.44 -8.34
C GLU A 237 -13.03 -9.88 -8.39
N VAL A 238 -13.66 -9.79 -7.22
CA VAL A 238 -14.99 -9.20 -7.06
C VAL A 238 -14.91 -8.17 -5.95
N GLU A 239 -15.18 -6.91 -6.27
CA GLU A 239 -15.22 -5.86 -5.26
C GLU A 239 -16.52 -5.89 -4.44
N SER A 240 -16.41 -5.44 -3.19
CA SER A 240 -17.53 -5.25 -2.28
C SER A 240 -17.28 -4.02 -1.41
N PHE A 241 -18.30 -3.19 -1.26
CA PHE A 241 -18.26 -2.02 -0.38
C PHE A 241 -18.98 -2.26 0.96
N ASP A 242 -19.50 -3.47 1.17
CA ASP A 242 -20.24 -3.83 2.37
C ASP A 242 -19.33 -3.90 3.61
N LEU A 243 -19.82 -3.31 4.71
CA LEU A 243 -19.21 -3.39 6.03
C LEU A 243 -19.78 -4.58 6.83
N PRO A 244 -19.07 -5.08 7.85
CA PRO A 244 -19.68 -5.94 8.85
C PRO A 244 -20.87 -5.26 9.51
N VAL A 245 -21.91 -6.02 9.83
CA VAL A 245 -23.17 -5.51 10.42
C VAL A 245 -22.94 -4.66 11.68
N ASN A 246 -21.94 -4.99 12.50
CA ASN A 246 -21.61 -4.25 13.71
C ASN A 246 -20.77 -2.98 13.47
N CYS A 247 -20.33 -2.74 12.24
CA CYS A 247 -19.58 -1.56 11.81
C CYS A 247 -20.40 -0.66 10.88
N ASP A 248 -21.56 -1.13 10.40
CA ASP A 248 -22.48 -0.35 9.58
C ASP A 248 -23.41 0.52 10.46
N PRO A 249 -23.28 1.85 10.45
CA PRO A 249 -24.16 2.74 11.19
C PRO A 249 -25.62 2.73 10.68
N GLY A 250 -25.88 2.14 9.50
CA GLY A 250 -27.20 1.96 8.90
C GLY A 250 -27.85 0.59 9.15
N ALA A 251 -27.13 -0.38 9.75
CA ALA A 251 -27.68 -1.71 10.00
C ALA A 251 -28.75 -1.67 11.11
N VAL A 252 -30.00 -1.94 10.74
CA VAL A 252 -31.08 -2.15 11.71
C VAL A 252 -30.80 -3.45 12.45
N HIS A 253 -30.29 -3.34 13.69
CA HIS A 253 -30.19 -4.47 14.61
C HIS A 253 -31.61 -4.98 14.93
N VAL A 254 -32.08 -5.98 14.18
CA VAL A 254 -33.23 -6.78 14.58
C VAL A 254 -32.77 -7.65 15.74
N TYR A 255 -32.89 -7.14 16.97
CA TYR A 255 -32.82 -7.97 18.16
C TYR A 255 -33.95 -8.99 18.06
N LEU A 256 -33.63 -10.21 17.63
CA LEU A 256 -34.53 -11.34 17.83
C LEU A 256 -34.66 -11.51 19.34
N PRO A 257 -35.87 -11.38 19.92
CA PRO A 257 -36.04 -11.55 21.35
C PRO A 257 -35.59 -12.96 21.71
N ILE A 258 -34.74 -13.06 22.73
CA ILE A 258 -34.38 -14.33 23.35
C ILE A 258 -35.69 -14.96 23.82
N ILE A 259 -36.18 -15.95 23.06
CA ILE A 259 -37.28 -16.79 23.50
C ILE A 259 -36.69 -17.66 24.60
N ASN A 260 -36.84 -17.22 25.85
CA ASN A 260 -36.70 -18.09 27.00
C ASN A 260 -37.73 -19.22 26.84
N ARG A 261 -37.26 -20.38 26.37
CA ARG A 261 -38.05 -21.61 26.46
C ARG A 261 -37.96 -22.12 27.91
N PRO A 262 -39.10 -22.55 28.50
CA PRO A 262 -39.16 -23.07 29.86
C PRO A 262 -38.38 -24.39 30.01
#